data_AF-A0A2R7NM77-F1
#
_entry.id   AF-A0A2R7NM77-F1
#
_cell.length_a   1.000
_cell.length_b   1.000
_cell.length_c   1.000
_cell.angle_alpha   90.00
_cell.angle_beta   90.00
_cell.angle_gamma   90.00
#
_symmetry.space_group_name_H-M   'P 1'
#
loop_
_entity.id
_entity.type
_entity.pdbx_description
1 polymer ?
#
loop_
_entity_poly.entity_id
_entity_poly.type
_entity_poly.pdbx_seq_one_letter_code
_entity_poly.pdbx_strand_id
1 'polypeptide(L)'
;MMNATKNYIGKNTASRTAKTKATAQAVGRVRPLDAKTKGCRRNTERQNESSADSHATHAFLKCSFLPKLKDTPYIQDATKTGKMERDFYQSLSQLAEHYGITPALSKHLGFPYNIAFALEDIKKQLKIKIKNWEKIRLVQDKKKTYFLSEERYNTGAILYY
;
A
#
# COMPACT_ATOMS: atom_id res chain seq x y z
N MET A 1 51.80 -64.85 21.31
CA MET A 1 52.60 -63.94 22.17
C MET A 1 53.29 -62.94 21.24
N MET A 2 53.45 -61.70 21.70
CA MET A 2 53.92 -60.47 21.02
C MET A 2 52.86 -59.66 20.24
N ASN A 3 52.71 -58.43 20.70
CA ASN A 3 51.62 -57.48 20.48
C ASN A 3 52.04 -56.35 19.53
N ALA A 4 51.06 -55.77 18.86
CA ALA A 4 51.20 -54.70 17.86
C ALA A 4 51.79 -53.38 18.39
N THR A 5 52.51 -52.70 17.50
CA THR A 5 53.19 -51.41 17.65
C THR A 5 52.19 -50.28 17.97
N LYS A 6 52.43 -49.56 19.09
CA LYS A 6 51.66 -48.37 19.49
C LYS A 6 52.14 -47.14 18.70
N ASN A 7 51.32 -46.61 17.81
CA ASN A 7 51.51 -45.27 17.23
C ASN A 7 50.81 -44.23 18.11
N TYR A 8 51.58 -43.33 18.70
CA TYR A 8 51.07 -42.22 19.53
C TYR A 8 50.64 -41.07 18.61
N ILE A 9 49.33 -40.83 18.55
CA ILE A 9 48.75 -39.66 17.87
C ILE A 9 48.93 -38.46 18.81
N GLY A 10 49.90 -37.59 18.49
CA GLY A 10 50.11 -36.32 19.18
C GLY A 10 48.89 -35.42 19.01
N LYS A 11 48.29 -34.97 20.12
CA LYS A 11 47.22 -33.96 20.11
C LYS A 11 47.83 -32.60 19.75
N ASN A 12 47.69 -32.19 18.49
CA ASN A 12 48.05 -30.84 18.07
C ASN A 12 46.84 -29.91 18.26
N THR A 13 46.81 -29.17 19.37
CA THR A 13 45.82 -28.12 19.60
C THR A 13 46.31 -26.83 18.95
N ALA A 14 45.75 -26.46 17.80
CA ALA A 14 46.06 -25.16 17.18
C ALA A 14 45.55 -24.02 18.08
N SER A 15 46.44 -23.11 18.49
CA SER A 15 46.08 -21.93 19.28
C SER A 15 45.27 -20.93 18.44
N ARG A 16 44.21 -20.37 19.04
CA ARG A 16 43.28 -19.45 18.36
C ARG A 16 43.93 -18.08 18.17
N THR A 17 44.18 -17.66 16.93
CA THR A 17 44.69 -16.32 16.60
C THR A 17 43.65 -15.24 16.91
N ALA A 18 44.08 -14.13 17.52
CA ALA A 18 43.23 -12.99 17.83
C ALA A 18 42.81 -12.25 16.55
N LYS A 19 41.50 -11.95 16.42
CA LYS A 19 40.97 -11.13 15.32
C LYS A 19 40.87 -9.67 15.76
N THR A 20 41.49 -8.77 15.00
CA THR A 20 41.41 -7.32 15.18
C THR A 20 40.05 -6.78 14.72
N LYS A 21 39.45 -5.84 15.47
CA LYS A 21 38.22 -5.13 15.05
C LYS A 21 38.53 -4.17 13.89
N ALA A 22 37.76 -4.27 12.81
CA ALA A 22 37.88 -3.36 11.67
C ALA A 22 37.29 -1.98 12.02
N THR A 23 38.05 -0.92 11.76
CA THR A 23 37.62 0.47 11.93
C THR A 23 36.65 0.88 10.82
N ALA A 24 35.56 1.58 11.17
CA ALA A 24 34.57 2.07 10.20
C ALA A 24 35.13 3.24 9.36
N GLN A 25 34.97 3.19 8.03
CA GLN A 25 35.32 4.30 7.14
C GLN A 25 34.28 5.43 7.24
N ALA A 26 34.75 6.68 7.33
CA ALA A 26 33.93 7.87 7.51
C ALA A 26 33.27 8.42 6.22
N VAL A 27 33.24 7.65 5.12
CA VAL A 27 32.67 8.11 3.84
C VAL A 27 31.72 7.05 3.28
N GLY A 28 30.49 7.46 2.98
CA GLY A 28 29.40 6.61 2.49
C GLY A 28 29.79 5.86 1.22
N ARG A 29 30.05 4.56 1.35
CA ARG A 29 30.32 3.67 0.22
C ARG A 29 29.02 3.18 -0.39
N VAL A 30 28.91 3.32 -1.72
CA VAL A 30 28.07 2.45 -2.54
C VAL A 30 28.48 1.01 -2.26
N ARG A 31 27.53 0.17 -1.83
CA ARG A 31 27.80 -1.24 -1.54
C ARG A 31 28.13 -1.95 -2.86
N PRO A 32 29.29 -2.60 -2.99
CA PRO A 32 29.53 -3.47 -4.14
C PRO A 32 28.50 -4.61 -4.12
N LEU A 33 28.05 -5.00 -5.32
CA LEU A 33 27.08 -6.07 -5.54
C LEU A 33 27.50 -7.33 -4.78
N ASP A 34 26.52 -8.00 -4.15
CA ASP A 34 26.74 -9.27 -3.46
C ASP A 34 27.45 -10.27 -4.40
N ALA A 35 28.35 -11.06 -3.84
CA ALA A 35 29.19 -11.97 -4.60
C ALA A 35 28.33 -12.90 -5.48
N LYS A 36 28.85 -13.30 -6.66
CA LYS A 36 28.18 -14.31 -7.51
C LYS A 36 27.73 -15.48 -6.64
N THR A 37 26.43 -15.74 -6.62
CA THR A 37 25.80 -16.79 -5.83
C THR A 37 26.56 -18.09 -6.07
N LYS A 38 27.28 -18.59 -5.04
CA LYS A 38 27.76 -19.96 -5.07
C LYS A 38 26.51 -20.83 -5.08
N GLY A 39 26.28 -21.55 -6.17
CA GLY A 39 25.14 -22.46 -6.28
C GLY A 39 25.11 -23.40 -5.08
N CYS A 40 23.95 -23.49 -4.42
CA CYS A 40 23.76 -24.40 -3.31
C CYS A 40 23.99 -25.84 -3.79
N ARG A 41 24.87 -26.57 -3.11
CA ARG A 41 25.08 -28.00 -3.36
C ARG A 41 23.78 -28.73 -3.03
N ARG A 42 23.26 -29.54 -3.96
CA ARG A 42 22.04 -30.33 -3.72
C ARG A 42 22.28 -31.29 -2.56
N ASN A 43 21.46 -31.19 -1.52
CA ASN A 43 21.32 -32.17 -0.46
C ASN A 43 20.48 -33.35 -0.96
N THR A 44 20.86 -34.58 -0.59
CA THR A 44 20.15 -35.83 -0.93
C THR A 44 18.81 -35.95 -0.20
N GLU A 45 18.64 -35.21 0.90
CA GLU A 45 17.47 -35.23 1.75
C GLU A 45 16.41 -34.24 1.22
N ARG A 46 15.19 -34.73 0.98
CA ARG A 46 14.06 -33.88 0.57
C ARG A 46 13.79 -32.85 1.67
N GLN A 47 13.49 -31.61 1.28
CA GLN A 47 12.96 -30.64 2.24
C GLN A 47 11.65 -31.20 2.82
N ASN A 48 11.48 -31.09 4.14
CA ASN A 48 10.19 -31.39 4.77
C ASN A 48 9.10 -30.57 4.07
N GLU A 49 7.96 -31.21 3.82
CA GLU A 49 6.83 -30.60 3.16
C GLU A 49 6.31 -29.43 4.02
N SER A 50 6.77 -28.22 3.71
CA SER A 50 6.24 -27.01 4.32
C SER A 50 4.92 -26.69 3.62
N SER A 51 3.86 -27.42 3.94
CA SER A 51 2.52 -26.94 3.63
C SER A 51 2.31 -25.68 4.46
N ALA A 52 2.26 -24.51 3.82
CA ALA A 52 1.74 -23.32 4.51
C ALA A 52 0.36 -23.69 5.07
N ASP A 53 0.12 -23.41 6.34
CA ASP A 53 -1.19 -23.62 6.97
C ASP A 53 -2.25 -23.02 6.04
N SER A 54 -3.11 -23.89 5.49
CA SER A 54 -3.98 -23.57 4.34
C SER A 54 -4.88 -22.35 4.61
N HIS A 55 -5.11 -22.06 5.90
CA HIS A 55 -5.84 -20.89 6.37
C HIS A 55 -5.15 -19.56 6.04
N ALA A 56 -3.82 -19.49 6.07
CA ALA A 56 -3.08 -18.26 5.77
C ALA A 56 -3.18 -17.86 4.28
N THR A 57 -3.05 -18.83 3.38
CA THR A 57 -3.20 -18.61 1.92
C THR A 57 -4.64 -18.22 1.58
N HIS A 58 -5.62 -18.83 2.25
CA HIS A 58 -7.02 -18.50 2.07
C HIS A 58 -7.38 -17.10 2.57
N ALA A 59 -6.76 -16.62 3.66
CA ALA A 59 -6.94 -15.26 4.15
C ALA A 59 -6.46 -14.22 3.12
N PHE A 60 -5.30 -14.43 2.50
CA PHE A 60 -4.77 -13.52 1.48
C PHE A 60 -5.68 -13.43 0.25
N LEU A 61 -6.23 -14.55 -0.21
CA LEU A 61 -7.17 -14.57 -1.34
C LEU A 61 -8.52 -13.90 -1.03
N LYS A 62 -8.90 -13.83 0.25
CA LYS A 62 -10.11 -13.12 0.71
C LYS A 62 -9.89 -11.63 0.93
N CYS A 63 -8.65 -11.16 1.06
CA CYS A 63 -8.36 -9.75 1.20
C CYS A 63 -8.64 -9.01 -0.11
N SER A 64 -9.71 -8.22 -0.13
CA SER A 64 -9.95 -7.25 -1.19
C SER A 64 -9.09 -6.02 -0.92
N PHE A 65 -8.02 -5.87 -1.70
CA PHE A 65 -7.25 -4.62 -1.69
C PHE A 65 -8.08 -3.51 -2.34
N LEU A 66 -8.05 -2.33 -1.73
CA LEU A 66 -8.65 -1.14 -2.35
C LEU A 66 -8.04 -0.97 -3.75
N PRO A 67 -8.87 -0.80 -4.80
CA PRO A 67 -8.36 -0.65 -6.14
C PRO A 67 -7.42 0.55 -6.17
N LYS A 68 -6.15 0.31 -6.53
CA LYS A 68 -5.26 1.42 -6.86
C LYS A 68 -5.93 2.19 -7.99
N LEU A 69 -6.26 3.45 -7.74
CA LEU A 69 -6.68 4.38 -8.79
C LEU A 69 -5.64 4.23 -9.90
N LYS A 70 -6.03 3.73 -11.07
CA LYS A 70 -5.10 3.47 -12.17
C LYS A 70 -4.23 4.71 -12.31
N ASP A 71 -2.92 4.56 -12.13
CA ASP A 71 -1.97 5.61 -12.43
C ASP A 71 -2.22 5.99 -13.89
N THR A 72 -2.93 7.09 -14.10
CA THR A 72 -2.90 7.75 -15.40
C THR A 72 -1.41 8.04 -15.65
N PRO A 73 -0.89 7.89 -16.87
CA PRO A 73 0.55 8.00 -17.17
C PRO A 73 1.16 9.38 -16.84
N TYR A 74 0.36 10.26 -16.28
CA TYR A 74 0.77 11.49 -15.64
C TYR A 74 1.40 11.16 -14.28
N ILE A 75 2.74 11.09 -14.26
CA ILE A 75 3.52 11.32 -13.05
C ILE A 75 2.99 12.62 -12.44
N GLN A 76 2.09 12.51 -11.46
CA GLN A 76 1.51 13.68 -10.82
C GLN A 76 2.63 14.31 -10.02
N ASP A 77 3.08 15.50 -10.43
CA ASP A 77 3.91 16.34 -9.57
C ASP A 77 3.24 16.38 -8.19
N ALA A 78 4.00 16.13 -7.11
CA ALA A 78 3.44 16.10 -5.76
C ALA A 78 2.65 17.38 -5.41
N THR A 79 2.99 18.49 -6.06
CA THR A 79 2.28 19.78 -5.98
C THR A 79 0.88 19.74 -6.61
N LYS A 80 0.68 18.97 -7.67
CA LYS A 80 -0.60 18.77 -8.35
C LYS A 80 -1.51 17.83 -7.55
N THR A 81 -0.97 16.76 -7.00
CA THR A 81 -1.73 15.84 -6.12
C THR A 81 -2.24 16.55 -4.87
N GLY A 82 -1.39 17.33 -4.20
CA GLY A 82 -1.81 18.10 -3.02
C GLY A 82 -2.81 19.24 -3.31
N LYS A 83 -2.88 19.73 -4.56
CA LYS A 83 -3.96 20.65 -4.99
C LYS A 83 -5.26 19.89 -5.24
N MET A 84 -5.18 18.75 -5.92
CA MET A 84 -6.32 17.89 -6.21
C MET A 84 -7.02 17.41 -4.93
N GLU A 85 -6.25 16.94 -3.94
CA GLU A 85 -6.78 16.53 -2.63
C GLU A 85 -7.47 17.68 -1.91
N ARG A 86 -6.86 18.87 -1.91
CA ARG A 86 -7.44 20.06 -1.28
C ARG A 86 -8.76 20.44 -1.94
N ASP A 87 -8.80 20.51 -3.26
CA ASP A 87 -10.03 20.83 -4.01
C ASP A 87 -11.12 19.79 -3.76
N PHE A 88 -10.75 18.50 -3.72
CA PHE A 88 -11.67 17.41 -3.39
C PHE A 88 -12.29 17.60 -2.00
N TYR A 89 -11.50 17.80 -0.96
CA TYR A 89 -12.02 17.98 0.40
C TYR A 89 -12.82 19.28 0.56
N GLN A 90 -12.45 20.33 -0.16
CA GLN A 90 -13.22 21.58 -0.15
C GLN A 90 -14.61 21.37 -0.75
N SER A 91 -14.68 20.74 -1.92
CA SER A 91 -15.95 20.42 -2.57
C SER A 91 -16.78 19.41 -1.77
N LEU A 92 -16.10 18.47 -1.10
CA LEU A 92 -16.74 17.51 -0.20
C LEU A 92 -17.41 18.22 0.99
N SER A 93 -16.76 19.20 1.61
CA SER A 93 -17.35 19.96 2.72
C SER A 93 -18.65 20.65 2.29
N GLN A 94 -18.64 21.26 1.11
CA GLN A 94 -19.82 21.94 0.55
C GLN A 94 -20.96 20.95 0.25
N LEU A 95 -20.64 19.80 -0.33
CA LEU A 95 -21.62 18.74 -0.58
C LEU A 95 -22.21 18.20 0.72
N ALA A 96 -21.36 18.01 1.73
CA ALA A 96 -21.74 17.53 3.05
C ALA A 96 -22.68 18.53 3.75
N GLU A 97 -22.38 19.82 3.71
CA GLU A 97 -23.25 20.88 4.22
C GLU A 97 -24.60 20.89 3.50
N HIS A 98 -24.59 20.82 2.16
CA HIS A 98 -25.80 20.88 1.34
C HIS A 98 -26.78 19.73 1.64
N TYR A 99 -26.27 18.52 1.83
CA TYR A 99 -27.09 17.32 2.10
C TYR A 99 -27.13 16.91 3.57
N GLY A 100 -26.53 17.69 4.46
CA GLY A 100 -26.40 17.42 5.90
C GLY A 100 -25.70 16.09 6.21
N ILE A 101 -24.68 15.71 5.44
CA ILE A 101 -23.92 14.45 5.55
C ILE A 101 -22.70 14.68 6.44
N THR A 102 -22.27 13.67 7.18
CA THR A 102 -21.06 13.76 8.01
C THR A 102 -19.97 12.88 7.40
N PRO A 103 -19.07 13.43 6.57
CA PRO A 103 -18.03 12.65 5.92
C PRO A 103 -17.01 12.12 6.93
N ALA A 104 -16.65 10.85 6.81
CA ALA A 104 -15.65 10.23 7.68
C ALA A 104 -14.24 10.83 7.50
N LEU A 105 -13.46 10.87 8.59
CA LEU A 105 -12.10 11.39 8.57
C LEU A 105 -11.16 10.45 7.83
N SER A 106 -10.87 10.73 6.56
CA SER A 106 -10.03 9.87 5.72
C SER A 106 -8.61 10.39 5.48
N LYS A 107 -8.30 11.63 5.90
CA LYS A 107 -7.00 12.30 5.64
C LYS A 107 -5.78 11.50 6.13
N HIS A 108 -5.94 10.70 7.19
CA HIS A 108 -4.88 9.90 7.79
C HIS A 108 -4.39 8.74 6.90
N LEU A 109 -5.19 8.30 5.93
CA LEU A 109 -4.87 7.16 5.05
C LEU A 109 -3.85 7.52 3.95
N GLY A 110 -3.62 8.81 3.71
CA GLY A 110 -2.77 9.29 2.61
C GLY A 110 -3.37 9.05 1.22
N PHE A 111 -2.83 9.74 0.22
CA PHE A 111 -3.25 9.59 -1.17
C PHE A 111 -2.76 8.27 -1.78
N PRO A 112 -3.56 7.58 -2.62
CA PRO A 112 -4.93 7.92 -3.06
C PRO A 112 -6.06 7.36 -2.17
N TYR A 113 -5.71 6.62 -1.11
CA TYR A 113 -6.67 5.88 -0.29
C TYR A 113 -7.62 6.78 0.50
N ASN A 114 -7.15 7.95 0.91
CA ASN A 114 -7.94 8.97 1.57
C ASN A 114 -9.18 9.40 0.73
N ILE A 115 -9.01 9.60 -0.58
CA ILE A 115 -10.10 9.94 -1.51
C ILE A 115 -11.00 8.74 -1.76
N ALA A 116 -10.43 7.56 -2.02
CA ALA A 116 -11.20 6.34 -2.30
C ALA A 116 -12.13 5.99 -1.13
N PHE A 117 -11.61 6.03 0.10
CA PHE A 117 -12.38 5.79 1.31
C PHE A 117 -13.50 6.81 1.50
N ALA A 118 -13.19 8.11 1.33
CA ALA A 118 -14.19 9.16 1.42
C ALA A 118 -15.32 8.96 0.40
N LEU A 119 -15.00 8.64 -0.85
CA LEU A 119 -16.00 8.38 -1.90
C LEU A 119 -16.93 7.22 -1.56
N GLU A 120 -16.41 6.11 -1.03
CA GLU A 120 -17.24 5.00 -0.61
C GLU A 120 -18.17 5.35 0.55
N ASP A 121 -17.66 6.08 1.54
CA ASP A 121 -18.43 6.52 2.69
C ASP A 121 -19.57 7.45 2.28
N ILE A 122 -19.26 8.50 1.50
CA ILE A 122 -20.26 9.44 0.98
C ILE A 122 -21.31 8.72 0.15
N LYS A 123 -20.90 7.77 -0.71
CA LYS A 123 -21.83 6.99 -1.53
C LYS A 123 -22.81 6.20 -0.66
N LYS A 124 -22.37 5.62 0.46
CA LYS A 124 -23.26 4.92 1.41
C LYS A 124 -24.24 5.88 2.06
N GLN A 125 -23.76 7.04 2.52
CA GLN A 125 -24.63 8.04 3.16
C GLN A 125 -25.64 8.66 2.19
N LEU A 126 -25.21 9.00 0.96
CA LEU A 126 -26.08 9.55 -0.09
C LEU A 126 -27.17 8.57 -0.50
N LYS A 127 -26.85 7.27 -0.62
CA LYS A 127 -27.83 6.22 -0.94
C LYS A 127 -28.99 6.15 0.05
N ILE A 128 -28.71 6.45 1.32
CA ILE A 128 -29.72 6.42 2.38
C ILE A 128 -30.56 7.69 2.35
N LYS A 129 -29.94 8.86 2.12
CA LYS A 129 -30.62 10.15 2.25
C LYS A 129 -31.35 10.63 1.00
N ILE A 130 -30.87 10.28 -0.21
CA ILE A 130 -31.29 10.93 -1.45
C ILE A 130 -31.69 9.89 -2.49
N LYS A 131 -32.90 10.02 -3.03
CA LYS A 131 -33.42 9.13 -4.08
C LYS A 131 -32.63 9.24 -5.40
N ASN A 132 -32.14 10.43 -5.75
CA ASN A 132 -31.42 10.72 -7.01
C ASN A 132 -29.89 10.82 -6.84
N TRP A 133 -29.31 10.12 -5.85
CA TRP A 133 -27.87 10.19 -5.56
C TRP A 133 -26.96 9.87 -6.77
N GLU A 134 -27.45 9.08 -7.73
CA GLU A 134 -26.73 8.68 -8.94
C GLU A 134 -26.36 9.84 -9.87
N LYS A 135 -27.05 10.99 -9.71
CA LYS A 135 -26.74 12.21 -10.46
C LYS A 135 -25.51 12.95 -9.93
N ILE A 136 -25.06 12.64 -8.71
CA ILE A 136 -23.88 13.27 -8.13
C ILE A 136 -22.63 12.59 -8.71
N ARG A 137 -21.77 13.38 -9.35
CA ARG A 137 -20.55 12.88 -10.01
C ARG A 137 -19.33 13.65 -9.55
N LEU A 138 -18.22 12.96 -9.39
CA LEU A 138 -16.92 13.59 -9.21
C LEU A 138 -16.33 13.91 -10.58
N VAL A 139 -16.01 15.18 -10.81
CA VAL A 139 -15.42 15.67 -12.06
C VAL A 139 -14.02 16.20 -11.76
N GLN A 140 -13.06 15.77 -12.56
CA GLN A 140 -11.69 16.29 -12.55
C GLN A 140 -11.48 17.09 -13.83
N ASP A 141 -11.41 18.41 -13.71
CA ASP A 141 -10.96 19.29 -14.78
C ASP A 141 -9.43 19.48 -14.68
N LYS A 142 -8.81 20.01 -15.74
CA LYS A 142 -7.37 20.32 -15.78
C LYS A 142 -6.91 21.23 -14.64
N LYS A 143 -7.83 22.04 -14.09
CA LYS A 143 -7.54 23.02 -13.04
C LYS A 143 -7.98 22.61 -11.64
N LYS A 144 -9.09 21.88 -11.49
CA LYS A 144 -9.75 21.61 -10.20
C LYS A 144 -10.52 20.30 -10.20
N THR A 145 -10.70 19.72 -9.01
CA THR A 145 -11.54 18.54 -8.78
C THR A 145 -12.73 18.91 -7.92
N TYR A 146 -13.95 18.60 -8.36
CA TYR A 146 -15.18 19.01 -7.68
C TYR A 146 -16.32 18.01 -7.89
N PHE A 147 -17.30 18.05 -7.00
CA PHE A 147 -18.56 17.34 -7.13
C PHE A 147 -19.56 18.18 -7.95
N LEU A 148 -20.24 17.51 -8.87
CA LEU A 148 -21.35 18.05 -9.63
C LEU A 148 -22.64 17.37 -9.17
N SER A 149 -23.61 18.15 -8.73
CA SER A 149 -24.99 17.69 -8.44
C SER A 149 -25.96 18.35 -9.40
N GLU A 150 -26.95 17.59 -9.89
CA GLU A 150 -28.04 18.12 -10.71
C GLU A 150 -29.36 17.87 -9.97
N GLU A 151 -30.01 18.96 -9.58
CA GLU A 151 -31.28 18.95 -8.84
C GLU A 151 -32.39 19.55 -9.67
N ARG A 152 -33.58 18.94 -9.61
CA ARG A 152 -34.77 19.41 -10.31
C ARG A 152 -35.78 19.87 -9.28
N TYR A 153 -36.10 21.16 -9.31
CA TYR A 153 -37.12 21.76 -8.49
C TYR A 153 -38.33 22.08 -9.36
N ASN A 154 -39.50 21.56 -8.99
CA ASN A 154 -40.75 21.99 -9.59
C ASN A 154 -41.21 23.24 -8.82
N THR A 155 -41.10 24.41 -9.44
CA THR A 155 -41.53 25.69 -8.84
C THR A 155 -43.05 25.90 -8.91
N GLY A 156 -43.82 24.97 -9.50
CA GLY A 156 -45.27 25.08 -9.62
C GLY A 156 -45.75 26.22 -10.53
N ALA A 157 -44.82 26.93 -11.19
CA ALA A 157 -45.14 27.99 -12.12
C ALA A 157 -45.66 27.38 -13.42
N ILE A 158 -46.98 27.39 -13.59
CA ILE A 158 -47.65 27.05 -14.85
C ILE A 158 -47.65 28.33 -15.70
N LEU A 159 -46.88 28.35 -16.78
CA LEU A 159 -46.97 29.39 -17.81
C LEU A 159 -48.26 29.16 -18.59
N TYR A 160 -49.25 30.03 -18.38
CA TYR A 160 -50.40 30.13 -19.27
C TYR A 160 -49.97 30.88 -20.53
N TYR A 161 -50.16 30.25 -21.70
CA TYR A 161 -49.92 30.83 -23.03
C TYR A 161 -51.24 31.36 -23.60
#